data_AF-A0A6A6EJP0-F1
#
_entry.id   AF-A0A6A6EJP0-F1
#
_cell.length_a   1.000
_cell.length_b   1.000
_cell.length_c   1.000
_cell.angle_alpha   90.00
_cell.angle_beta   90.00
_cell.angle_gamma   90.00
#
_symmetry.space_group_name_H-M   'P 1'
#
loop_
_entity.id
_entity.type
_entity.pdbx_description
1 polymer ?
#
loop_
_entity_poly.entity_id
_entity_poly.type
_entity_poly.pdbx_seq_one_letter_code
_entity_poly.pdbx_strand_id
1 'polypeptide(L)'
;MSARLKRPELQKALYEVGMPIRRAVLSDAYVDNALKDGSTEFGRPMQEFTTAYCSGAFHELAVHVRGAVNNGLSATEIREVLVQVCTYMGVPAGMEAFKAAEKVLLDMAAEGVAIKP
;
A
#
# COMPACT_ATOMS: atom_id res chain seq x y z
N MET A 1 -7.12 -22.19 3.92
CA MET A 1 -8.06 -21.05 3.91
C MET A 1 -7.56 -20.01 4.89
N SER A 2 -7.06 -18.87 4.42
CA SER A 2 -6.61 -17.78 5.30
C SER A 2 -7.82 -16.96 5.74
N ALA A 3 -8.05 -16.84 7.05
CA ALA A 3 -9.13 -16.05 7.59
C ALA A 3 -8.85 -14.55 7.38
N ARG A 4 -9.81 -13.81 6.83
CA ARG A 4 -9.69 -12.36 6.60
C ARG A 4 -9.72 -11.63 7.94
N LEU A 5 -8.60 -10.99 8.31
CA LEU A 5 -8.49 -10.17 9.52
C LEU A 5 -9.46 -8.98 9.47
N LYS A 6 -10.02 -8.62 10.63
CA LYS A 6 -10.82 -7.39 10.77
C LYS A 6 -9.91 -6.16 10.76
N ARG A 7 -10.44 -5.00 10.34
CA ARG A 7 -9.66 -3.74 10.17
C ARG A 7 -8.79 -3.37 11.38
N PRO A 8 -9.28 -3.44 12.65
CA PRO A 8 -8.43 -3.13 13.81
C PRO A 8 -7.32 -4.15 14.06
N GLU A 9 -7.57 -5.43 13.78
CA GLU A 9 -6.61 -6.52 13.97
C GLU A 9 -5.51 -6.47 12.91
N LEU A 10 -5.87 -6.15 11.66
CA LEU A 10 -4.92 -5.91 10.58
C LEU A 10 -4.02 -4.72 10.91
N GLN A 11 -4.58 -3.62 11.38
CA GLN A 11 -3.82 -2.41 11.69
C GLN A 11 -2.78 -2.65 12.81
N LYS A 12 -3.16 -3.38 13.85
CA LYS A 12 -2.24 -3.83 14.89
C LYS A 12 -1.12 -4.71 14.31
N ALA A 13 -1.46 -5.69 13.46
CA ALA A 13 -0.48 -6.58 12.87
C ALA A 13 0.54 -5.82 12.00
N LEU A 14 0.09 -4.86 11.19
CA LEU A 14 0.96 -4.05 10.33
C LEU A 14 1.87 -3.13 11.14
N TYR A 15 1.37 -2.58 12.25
CA TYR A 15 2.17 -1.77 13.18
C TYR A 15 3.34 -2.57 13.78
N GLU A 16 3.07 -3.78 14.27
CA GLU A 16 4.10 -4.66 14.84
C GLU A 16 5.14 -5.08 13.80
N VAL A 17 4.73 -5.36 12.56
CA VAL A 17 5.65 -5.69 11.46
C VAL A 17 6.52 -4.49 11.08
N GLY A 18 5.96 -3.28 11.08
CA GLY A 18 6.68 -2.06 10.71
C GLY A 18 7.67 -1.56 11.77
N MET A 19 7.43 -1.86 13.05
CA MET A 19 8.21 -1.30 14.17
C MET A 19 9.71 -1.68 14.12
N PRO A 20 10.12 -2.94 13.86
CA PRO A 20 11.53 -3.29 13.72
C PRO A 20 12.23 -2.54 12.58
N ILE A 21 11.55 -2.38 11.44
CA ILE A 21 12.08 -1.65 10.28
C ILE A 21 12.26 -0.17 10.62
N ARG A 22 11.24 0.43 11.24
CA ARG A 22 11.28 1.83 11.69
C ARG A 22 12.46 2.08 12.64
N ARG A 23 12.71 1.16 13.58
CA ARG A 23 13.85 1.22 14.51
C ARG A 23 15.20 1.04 13.81
N ALA A 24 15.30 0.13 12.86
CA ALA A 24 16.52 -0.06 12.08
C ALA A 24 16.92 1.18 11.26
N VAL A 25 15.95 1.91 10.72
CA VAL A 25 16.19 3.11 9.89
C VAL A 25 16.43 4.35 10.75
N LEU A 26 15.62 4.55 11.80
CA LEU A 26 15.60 5.81 12.55
C LEU A 26 16.36 5.75 13.88
N SER A 27 16.82 4.58 14.31
CA SER A 27 17.33 4.25 15.66
C SER A 27 16.26 4.18 16.75
N ASP A 28 16.54 3.37 17.77
CA ASP A 28 15.66 3.23 18.95
C ASP A 28 15.44 4.57 19.66
N ALA A 29 16.51 5.34 19.87
CA ALA A 29 16.44 6.62 20.59
C ALA A 29 15.50 7.64 19.91
N TYR A 30 15.51 7.71 18.58
CA TYR A 30 14.60 8.57 17.84
C TYR A 30 13.15 8.07 17.91
N VAL A 31 12.94 6.77 17.73
CA VAL A 31 11.60 6.15 17.74
C VAL A 31 10.95 6.31 19.11
N ASP A 32 11.69 6.06 20.19
CA ASP A 32 11.19 6.19 21.56
C ASP A 32 10.79 7.64 21.88
N ASN A 33 11.61 8.62 21.48
CA ASN A 33 11.28 10.05 21.63
C ASN A 33 10.05 10.45 20.79
N ALA A 34 9.97 9.97 19.54
CA ALA A 34 8.85 10.27 18.66
C ALA A 34 7.52 9.63 19.13
N LEU A 35 7.56 8.47 19.77
CA LEU A 35 6.37 7.84 20.35
C LEU A 35 5.93 8.55 21.64
N LYS A 36 6.88 9.01 22.44
CA LYS A 36 6.63 9.74 23.69
C LYS A 36 5.99 11.11 23.44
N ASP A 37 6.50 11.87 22.47
CA ASP A 37 6.15 13.29 22.29
C ASP A 37 5.55 13.63 20.91
N GLY A 38 5.74 12.78 19.89
CA GLY A 38 5.38 13.06 18.49
C GLY A 38 4.07 12.43 18.00
N SER A 39 3.36 11.69 18.85
CA SER A 39 2.09 11.03 18.51
C SER A 39 0.91 11.71 19.21
N THR A 40 0.69 12.99 18.91
CA THR A 40 -0.49 13.73 19.37
C THR A 40 -1.77 13.01 18.98
N GLU A 41 -2.88 13.30 19.67
CA GLU A 41 -4.20 12.76 19.32
C GLU A 41 -4.59 13.04 17.86
N PHE A 42 -4.11 14.16 17.30
CA PHE A 42 -4.26 14.50 15.89
C PHE A 42 -3.32 13.69 14.97
N GLY A 43 -2.07 13.49 15.35
CA GLY A 43 -1.06 12.82 14.52
C GLY A 43 -1.18 11.29 14.48
N ARG A 44 -1.74 10.69 15.52
CA ARG A 44 -1.82 9.23 15.68
C ARG A 44 -2.74 8.54 14.64
N PRO A 45 -3.97 9.02 14.37
CA PRO A 45 -4.80 8.48 13.28
C PRO A 45 -4.12 8.56 11.91
N MET A 46 -3.33 9.62 11.66
CA MET A 46 -2.58 9.78 10.40
C MET A 46 -1.38 8.83 10.29
N GLN A 47 -0.65 8.58 11.38
CA GLN A 47 0.41 7.57 11.40
C GLN A 47 -0.16 6.16 11.21
N GLU A 48 -1.29 5.86 11.84
CA GLU A 48 -1.99 4.58 11.72
C GLU A 48 -2.57 4.36 10.32
N PHE A 49 -3.13 5.40 9.70
CA PHE A 49 -3.61 5.39 8.31
C PHE A 49 -2.45 5.16 7.34
N THR A 50 -1.39 5.96 7.47
CA THR A 50 -0.18 5.84 6.64
C THR A 50 0.44 4.45 6.79
N THR A 51 0.57 3.93 8.01
CA THR A 51 1.10 2.57 8.23
C THR A 51 0.23 1.52 7.55
N ALA A 52 -1.10 1.56 7.69
CA ALA A 52 -1.98 0.60 7.04
C ALA A 52 -1.91 0.66 5.49
N TYR A 53 -1.83 1.87 4.92
CA TYR A 53 -1.76 2.08 3.47
C TYR A 53 -0.38 1.74 2.90
N CYS A 54 0.69 2.07 3.64
CA CYS A 54 2.08 1.77 3.29
C CYS A 54 2.44 0.30 3.46
N SER A 55 1.80 -0.42 4.40
CA SER A 55 2.13 -1.82 4.71
C SER A 55 1.44 -2.85 3.81
N GLY A 56 0.83 -2.44 2.70
CA GLY A 56 0.56 -3.35 1.59
C GLY A 56 -0.80 -4.04 1.58
N ALA A 57 -1.89 -3.29 1.75
CA ALA A 57 -3.25 -3.76 1.44
C ALA A 57 -3.48 -3.95 -0.09
N PHE A 58 -2.51 -4.50 -0.81
CA PHE A 58 -2.51 -4.69 -2.27
C PHE A 58 -3.65 -5.59 -2.77
N HIS A 59 -4.32 -6.35 -1.90
CA HIS A 59 -5.54 -7.07 -2.27
C HIS A 59 -6.70 -6.12 -2.66
N GLU A 60 -6.71 -4.87 -2.15
CA GLU A 60 -7.71 -3.86 -2.54
C GLU A 60 -7.28 -3.14 -3.82
N LEU A 61 -5.97 -3.06 -4.09
CA LEU A 61 -5.46 -2.47 -5.33
C LEU A 61 -6.07 -3.15 -6.57
N ALA A 62 -6.34 -4.46 -6.50
CA ALA A 62 -6.94 -5.19 -7.60
C ALA A 62 -8.33 -4.69 -8.02
N VAL A 63 -9.20 -4.35 -7.05
CA VAL A 63 -10.53 -3.82 -7.38
C VAL A 63 -10.44 -2.40 -7.92
N HIS A 64 -9.47 -1.61 -7.45
CA HIS A 64 -9.24 -0.25 -7.93
C HIS A 64 -8.63 -0.21 -9.33
N VAL A 65 -7.70 -1.12 -9.67
CA VAL A 65 -7.13 -1.23 -11.02
C VAL A 65 -8.21 -1.63 -12.03
N ARG A 66 -9.08 -2.60 -11.70
CA ARG A 66 -10.26 -2.94 -12.52
C ARG A 66 -11.19 -1.74 -12.71
N GLY A 67 -11.51 -1.03 -11.62
CA GLY A 67 -12.33 0.18 -11.68
C GLY A 67 -11.70 1.29 -12.52
N ALA A 68 -10.38 1.48 -12.43
CA ALA A 68 -9.64 2.47 -13.21
C ALA A 68 -9.74 2.20 -14.72
N VAL A 69 -9.50 0.96 -15.14
CA VAL A 69 -9.65 0.55 -16.55
C VAL A 69 -11.09 0.75 -17.03
N ASN A 70 -12.08 0.34 -16.24
CA ASN A 70 -13.50 0.55 -16.60
C ASN A 70 -13.90 2.03 -16.71
N ASN A 71 -13.17 2.91 -16.02
CA ASN A 71 -13.34 4.36 -16.09
C ASN A 71 -12.49 5.01 -17.20
N GLY A 72 -11.81 4.20 -18.03
CA GLY A 72 -11.08 4.67 -19.21
C GLY A 72 -9.60 4.96 -19.00
N LEU A 73 -9.03 4.64 -17.83
CA LEU A 73 -7.58 4.76 -17.64
C LEU A 73 -6.84 3.70 -18.45
N SER A 74 -5.70 4.10 -19.00
CA SER A 74 -4.80 3.25 -19.75
C SER A 74 -3.85 2.48 -18.84
N ALA A 75 -3.30 1.36 -19.36
CA ALA A 75 -2.28 0.60 -18.64
C ALA A 75 -1.03 1.46 -18.37
N THR A 76 -0.67 2.35 -19.28
CA THR A 76 0.42 3.32 -19.09
C THR A 76 0.10 4.34 -18.00
N GLU A 77 -1.10 4.93 -18.00
CA GLU A 77 -1.52 5.87 -16.95
C GLU A 77 -1.52 5.21 -15.56
N ILE A 78 -1.96 3.95 -15.46
CA ILE A 78 -1.89 3.16 -14.22
C ILE A 78 -0.43 2.92 -13.80
N ARG A 79 0.45 2.57 -14.73
CA ARG A 79 1.90 2.38 -14.44
C ARG A 79 2.56 3.66 -13.93
N GLU A 80 2.26 4.82 -14.51
CA GLU A 80 2.80 6.11 -14.05
C GLU A 80 2.41 6.43 -12.61
N VAL A 81 1.17 6.12 -12.21
CA VAL A 81 0.74 6.26 -10.81
C VAL A 81 1.54 5.34 -9.89
N LEU A 82 1.86 4.12 -10.32
CA LEU A 82 2.68 3.18 -9.55
C LEU A 82 4.16 3.61 -9.46
N VAL A 83 4.69 4.35 -10.44
CA VAL A 83 6.02 4.99 -10.32
C VAL A 83 6.04 6.02 -9.19
N GLN A 84 4.94 6.76 -8.97
CA GLN A 84 4.83 7.63 -7.80
C GLN A 84 4.83 6.84 -6.49
N VAL A 85 4.21 5.65 -6.47
CA VAL A 85 4.29 4.74 -5.31
C VAL A 85 5.74 4.35 -5.02
N CYS A 86 6.55 4.00 -6.04
CA CYS A 86 7.99 3.75 -5.84
C CYS A 86 8.72 4.96 -5.23
N THR A 87 8.38 6.17 -5.68
CA THR A 87 9.06 7.41 -5.26
C THR A 87 8.73 7.81 -3.84
N TYR A 88 7.44 7.79 -3.47
CA TYR A 88 6.97 8.30 -2.18
C TYR A 88 6.84 7.21 -1.11
N MET A 89 6.63 5.97 -1.51
CA MET A 89 6.41 4.83 -0.60
C MET A 89 7.57 3.83 -0.62
N GLY A 90 8.58 4.08 -1.46
CA GLY A 90 9.75 3.24 -1.62
C GLY A 90 9.57 2.13 -2.66
N VAL A 91 10.70 1.74 -3.27
CA VAL A 91 10.76 0.70 -4.30
C VAL A 91 10.12 -0.63 -3.86
N PRO A 92 10.29 -1.13 -2.62
CA PRO A 92 9.64 -2.38 -2.21
C PRO A 92 8.11 -2.34 -2.30
N ALA A 93 7.48 -1.27 -1.82
CA ALA A 93 6.02 -1.11 -1.88
C ALA A 93 5.54 -0.90 -3.33
N GLY A 94 6.28 -0.12 -4.11
CA GLY A 94 5.98 0.07 -5.52
C GLY A 94 6.07 -1.24 -6.32
N MET A 95 7.08 -2.08 -6.10
CA MET A 95 7.22 -3.37 -6.77
C MET A 95 6.07 -4.33 -6.47
N GLU A 96 5.58 -4.38 -5.22
CA GLU A 96 4.39 -5.18 -4.89
C GLU A 96 3.12 -4.60 -5.53
N ALA A 97 3.00 -3.28 -5.62
CA ALA A 97 1.90 -2.63 -6.32
C ALA A 97 1.93 -2.92 -7.84
N PHE A 98 3.11 -2.90 -8.47
CA PHE A 98 3.31 -3.26 -9.87
C PHE A 98 2.90 -4.72 -10.14
N LYS A 99 3.37 -5.68 -9.33
CA LYS A 99 2.99 -7.10 -9.49
C LYS A 99 1.48 -7.30 -9.37
N ALA A 100 0.84 -6.65 -8.39
CA ALA A 100 -0.59 -6.76 -8.18
C ALA A 100 -1.39 -6.15 -9.34
N ALA A 101 -1.00 -4.98 -9.84
CA ALA A 101 -1.64 -4.33 -10.97
C ALA A 101 -1.43 -5.11 -12.28
N GLU A 102 -0.21 -5.59 -12.54
CA GLU A 102 0.12 -6.41 -13.72
C GLU A 102 -0.75 -7.66 -13.77
N LYS A 103 -0.85 -8.41 -12.66
CA LYS A 103 -1.71 -9.58 -12.59
C LYS A 103 -3.15 -9.25 -13.00
N VAL A 104 -3.69 -8.14 -12.50
CA VAL A 104 -5.07 -7.74 -12.77
C VAL A 104 -5.27 -7.35 -14.23
N LEU A 105 -4.33 -6.60 -14.81
CA LEU A 105 -4.38 -6.22 -16.22
C LEU A 105 -4.31 -7.45 -17.14
N LEU A 106 -3.48 -8.44 -16.81
CA LEU A 106 -3.40 -9.70 -17.54
C LEU A 106 -4.69 -10.53 -17.41
N ASP A 107 -5.25 -10.64 -16.20
CA ASP A 107 -6.53 -11.33 -15.98
C ASP A 107 -7.65 -10.65 -16.80
N MET A 108 -7.72 -9.32 -16.79
CA MET A 108 -8.71 -8.55 -17.56
C MET A 108 -8.54 -8.70 -19.08
N ALA A 109 -7.30 -8.74 -19.56
CA ALA A 109 -7.01 -8.99 -20.98
C ALA A 109 -7.46 -10.40 -21.39
N ALA A 110 -7.26 -11.41 -20.54
CA ALA A 110 -7.74 -12.78 -20.77
C ALA A 110 -9.27 -12.88 -20.74
N GLU A 111 -9.94 -12.04 -19.95
CA GLU A 111 -11.41 -11.89 -19.91
C GLU A 111 -11.97 -11.15 -21.15
N GLY A 112 -11.11 -10.64 -22.06
CA GLY A 112 -11.51 -9.92 -23.27
C GLY A 112 -11.83 -8.44 -23.03
N VAL A 113 -11.46 -7.88 -21.88
CA VAL A 113 -11.62 -6.45 -21.62
C VAL A 113 -10.62 -5.65 -22.46
N ALA A 114 -11.12 -4.65 -23.19
CA ALA A 114 -10.27 -3.76 -23.97
C ALA A 114 -9.51 -2.79 -23.05
N ILE A 115 -8.19 -2.93 -22.98
CA ILE A 115 -7.31 -2.07 -22.17
C ILE A 115 -6.57 -1.11 -23.11
N LYS A 116 -6.73 0.19 -22.89
CA LYS A 116 -5.96 1.21 -23.61
C LYS A 116 -4.47 1.06 -23.23
N PRO A 117 -3.54 1.10 -24.21
CA PRO A 117 -2.11 0.94 -23.94
C PRO A 117 -1.55 1.98 -22.97
#